data_AF-A0A5Q8CHU8-F1
#
_entry.id   AF-A0A5Q8CHU8-F1
#
_cell.length_a   1.000
_cell.length_b   1.000
_cell.length_c   1.000
_cell.angle_alpha   90.00
_cell.angle_beta   90.00
_cell.angle_gamma   90.00
#
_symmetry.space_group_name_H-M   'P 1'
#
loop_
_entity.id
_entity.type
_entity.pdbx_description
1 polymer ?
#
loop_
_entity_poly.entity_id
_entity_poly.type
_entity_poly.pdbx_seq_one_letter_code
_entity_poly.pdbx_strand_id
1 'polypeptide(L)'
;QADVTAGAGTATIAATKSANGGVDFKATQKVSSFVETIKMDDPNSGMNFPVTLKTPELSVDANGKGVRTKPLLDLLAFAVANEDEAKLKANQAELKSLLLAALPVWERIDGNYSFKDFEVESPVGKFAAKQFSTAFAMDGISPNGRVDYSIKASGLTIPQQALPAWSVALLPTDIDLNFGGANIDLDTMARKTIEAFDLNKNPSLPDAFGKALVEDFKAKKPKIVFGHSTVKNGGIEVAMEGEVYFPDSKKADGSVTIDVAGYDRIVDALKEAAKSDEQMVQAFPFALAVKGFGKTLPDGRLEWVINTKADGSIVVNGAMLKGPDKVQDDSAGQDDNSSGDDGANGTDNSTGGADSDGGDNGGAGAKLQP
;
A
#
# COMPACT_ATOMS: atom_id res chain seq x y z
N GLN A 1 -14.46 2.86 -21.02
CA GLN A 1 -15.40 1.75 -21.37
C GLN A 1 -14.59 0.46 -21.40
N ALA A 2 -15.12 -0.66 -20.91
CA ALA A 2 -14.42 -1.96 -20.98
C ALA A 2 -15.31 -3.00 -21.70
N ASP A 3 -14.71 -3.76 -22.62
CA ASP A 3 -15.33 -4.87 -23.32
C ASP A 3 -14.65 -6.18 -22.84
N VAL A 4 -15.43 -7.11 -22.29
CA VAL A 4 -14.92 -8.35 -21.68
C VAL A 4 -15.46 -9.57 -22.41
N THR A 5 -14.59 -10.52 -22.73
CA THR A 5 -14.94 -11.84 -23.26
C THR A 5 -14.21 -12.92 -22.49
N ALA A 6 -14.86 -14.08 -22.35
CA ALA A 6 -14.30 -15.25 -21.68
C ALA A 6 -14.83 -16.52 -22.34
N GLY A 7 -14.01 -17.56 -22.36
CA GLY A 7 -14.37 -18.91 -22.77
C GLY A 7 -15.12 -19.67 -21.67
N ALA A 8 -15.09 -21.00 -21.77
CA ALA A 8 -15.73 -21.87 -20.79
C ALA A 8 -15.15 -21.63 -19.39
N GLY A 9 -16.05 -21.60 -18.40
CA GLY A 9 -15.73 -21.50 -16.98
C GLY A 9 -16.18 -22.75 -16.22
N THR A 10 -15.40 -23.17 -15.24
CA THR A 10 -15.83 -24.15 -14.22
C THR A 10 -15.70 -23.52 -12.85
N ALA A 11 -16.66 -23.79 -11.97
CA ALA A 11 -16.63 -23.35 -10.58
C ALA A 11 -17.04 -24.51 -9.68
N THR A 12 -16.31 -24.71 -8.59
CA THR A 12 -16.62 -25.69 -7.55
C THR A 12 -16.62 -24.99 -6.22
N ILE A 13 -17.64 -25.22 -5.40
CA ILE A 13 -17.71 -24.74 -4.02
C ILE A 13 -17.98 -25.95 -3.14
N ALA A 14 -17.14 -26.13 -2.14
CA ALA A 14 -17.33 -27.12 -1.07
C ALA A 14 -17.42 -26.38 0.27
N ALA A 15 -18.32 -26.83 1.13
CA ALA A 15 -18.52 -26.25 2.44
C ALA A 15 -18.67 -27.34 3.51
N THR A 16 -18.12 -27.12 4.69
CA THR A 16 -18.22 -28.01 5.85
C THR A 16 -18.50 -27.21 7.12
N LYS A 17 -19.00 -27.89 8.16
CA LYS A 17 -19.16 -27.27 9.48
C LYS A 17 -17.79 -26.97 10.06
N SER A 18 -17.59 -25.74 10.53
CA SER A 18 -16.35 -25.34 11.23
C SER A 18 -16.34 -25.83 12.68
N ALA A 19 -15.15 -26.15 13.20
CA ALA A 19 -14.96 -26.66 14.56
C ALA A 19 -15.40 -25.65 15.64
N ASN A 20 -15.17 -24.37 15.39
CA ASN A 20 -15.49 -23.28 16.31
C ASN A 20 -16.86 -22.64 16.01
N GLY A 21 -17.70 -23.32 15.23
CA GLY A 21 -18.97 -22.80 14.73
C GLY A 21 -18.83 -21.99 13.44
N GLY A 22 -19.91 -21.91 12.67
CA GLY A 22 -19.89 -21.34 11.32
C GLY A 22 -19.55 -22.39 10.24
N VAL A 23 -19.17 -21.89 9.07
CA VAL A 23 -18.92 -22.68 7.86
C VAL A 23 -17.50 -22.45 7.38
N ASP A 24 -16.79 -23.55 7.13
CA ASP A 24 -15.57 -23.52 6.34
C ASP A 24 -15.94 -23.73 4.88
N PHE A 25 -15.39 -22.94 3.97
CA PHE A 25 -15.61 -23.11 2.53
C PHE A 25 -14.30 -23.13 1.75
N LYS A 26 -14.33 -23.82 0.62
CA LYS A 26 -13.34 -23.73 -0.45
C LYS A 26 -14.07 -23.54 -1.77
N ALA A 27 -13.72 -22.48 -2.47
CA ALA A 27 -14.20 -22.17 -3.81
C ALA A 27 -13.04 -22.17 -4.78
N THR A 28 -13.20 -22.84 -5.91
CA THR A 28 -12.22 -22.84 -7.01
C THR A 28 -12.93 -22.52 -8.30
N GLN A 29 -12.38 -21.62 -9.10
CA GLN A 29 -12.90 -21.25 -10.41
C GLN A 29 -11.77 -21.29 -11.44
N LYS A 30 -12.07 -21.77 -12.63
CA LYS A 30 -11.19 -21.67 -13.80
C LYS A 30 -11.97 -21.12 -14.98
N VAL A 31 -11.39 -20.16 -15.68
CA VAL A 31 -11.95 -19.52 -16.86
C VAL A 31 -10.91 -19.58 -17.97
N SER A 32 -11.31 -20.10 -19.12
CA SER A 32 -10.46 -20.17 -20.31
C SER A 32 -10.59 -18.92 -21.17
N SER A 33 -9.55 -18.61 -21.94
CA SER A 33 -9.57 -17.59 -23.00
C SER A 33 -10.16 -16.24 -22.57
N PHE A 34 -9.67 -15.70 -21.45
CA PHE A 34 -10.11 -14.41 -20.94
C PHE A 34 -9.43 -13.27 -21.70
N VAL A 35 -10.24 -12.33 -22.18
CA VAL A 35 -9.78 -11.10 -22.86
C VAL A 35 -10.60 -9.92 -22.35
N GLU A 36 -9.91 -8.87 -21.92
CA GLU A 36 -10.52 -7.60 -21.52
C GLU A 36 -9.89 -6.47 -22.32
N THR A 37 -10.70 -5.69 -23.02
CA THR A 37 -10.25 -4.49 -23.75
C THR A 37 -10.78 -3.26 -23.02
N ILE A 38 -9.87 -2.50 -22.43
CA ILE A 38 -10.16 -1.26 -21.74
C ILE A 38 -9.87 -0.10 -22.70
N LYS A 39 -10.89 0.68 -23.04
CA LYS A 39 -10.73 1.94 -23.76
C LYS A 39 -10.36 3.01 -22.74
N MET A 40 -9.11 3.44 -22.79
CA MET A 40 -8.63 4.61 -22.07
C MET A 40 -9.05 5.84 -22.86
N ASP A 41 -9.85 6.69 -22.24
CA ASP A 41 -10.29 7.97 -22.80
C ASP A 41 -10.08 9.02 -21.71
N ASP A 42 -9.01 9.80 -21.84
CA ASP A 42 -8.72 10.94 -20.97
C ASP A 42 -8.95 12.24 -21.76
N PRO A 43 -10.09 12.94 -21.51
CA PRO A 43 -10.42 14.18 -22.19
C PRO A 43 -9.43 15.30 -21.92
N ASN A 44 -8.74 15.29 -20.77
CA ASN A 44 -7.83 16.37 -20.36
C ASN A 44 -6.48 16.27 -21.06
N SER A 45 -6.01 15.06 -21.32
CA SER A 45 -4.76 14.81 -22.05
C SER A 45 -4.98 14.56 -23.55
N GLY A 46 -6.23 14.41 -23.99
CA GLY A 46 -6.59 14.01 -25.35
C GLY A 46 -6.19 12.58 -25.71
N MET A 47 -5.87 11.74 -24.72
CA MET A 47 -5.43 10.37 -24.95
C MET A 47 -6.63 9.46 -25.15
N ASN A 48 -6.66 8.77 -26.29
CA ASN A 48 -7.65 7.75 -26.58
C ASN A 48 -6.98 6.52 -27.18
N PHE A 49 -6.86 5.44 -26.41
CA PHE A 49 -6.27 4.20 -26.87
C PHE A 49 -6.82 2.96 -26.15
N PRO A 50 -6.93 1.81 -26.83
CA PRO A 50 -7.28 0.56 -26.19
C PRO A 50 -6.06 -0.05 -25.48
N VAL A 51 -6.31 -0.67 -24.34
CA VAL A 51 -5.41 -1.61 -23.67
C VAL A 51 -6.11 -2.95 -23.61
N THR A 52 -5.46 -4.00 -24.12
CA THR A 52 -6.05 -5.34 -24.17
C THR A 52 -5.28 -6.29 -23.27
N LEU A 53 -5.95 -6.79 -22.24
CA LEU A 53 -5.51 -7.90 -21.39
C LEU A 53 -5.90 -9.23 -22.03
N LYS A 54 -5.00 -10.21 -22.03
CA LYS A 54 -5.26 -11.58 -22.50
C LYS A 54 -4.66 -12.62 -21.56
N THR A 55 -5.39 -13.70 -21.32
CA THR A 55 -4.83 -14.92 -20.75
C THR A 55 -5.61 -16.15 -21.22
N PRO A 56 -4.93 -17.25 -21.61
CA PRO A 56 -5.60 -18.51 -21.91
C PRO A 56 -6.26 -19.16 -20.69
N GLU A 57 -5.81 -18.87 -19.46
CA GLU A 57 -6.35 -19.45 -18.24
C GLU A 57 -6.25 -18.47 -17.06
N LEU A 58 -7.42 -18.09 -16.55
CA LEU A 58 -7.59 -17.44 -15.26
C LEU A 58 -8.08 -18.49 -14.26
N SER A 59 -7.35 -18.66 -13.16
CA SER A 59 -7.74 -19.48 -12.01
C SER A 59 -7.97 -18.60 -10.79
N VAL A 60 -9.00 -18.92 -10.02
CA VAL A 60 -9.30 -18.31 -8.72
C VAL A 60 -9.45 -19.40 -7.69
N ASP A 61 -8.74 -19.29 -6.58
CA ASP A 61 -8.94 -20.11 -5.39
C ASP A 61 -9.34 -19.17 -4.25
N ALA A 62 -10.35 -19.56 -3.47
CA ALA A 62 -10.75 -18.83 -2.27
C ALA A 62 -11.08 -19.83 -1.16
N ASN A 63 -10.57 -19.57 0.04
CA ASN A 63 -10.86 -20.36 1.22
C ASN A 63 -11.39 -19.43 2.32
N GLY A 64 -12.39 -19.92 3.05
CA GLY A 64 -12.89 -19.25 4.24
C GLY A 64 -12.98 -20.22 5.40
N LYS A 65 -12.63 -19.73 6.58
CA LYS A 65 -12.69 -20.45 7.85
C LYS A 65 -13.69 -19.78 8.78
N GLY A 66 -14.55 -20.60 9.40
CA GLY A 66 -15.45 -20.16 10.46
C GLY A 66 -16.40 -19.02 10.09
N VAL A 67 -16.89 -18.96 8.85
CA VAL A 67 -17.83 -17.92 8.41
C VAL A 67 -19.14 -18.04 9.20
N ARG A 68 -19.55 -16.98 9.89
CA ARG A 68 -20.70 -16.95 10.81
C ARG A 68 -22.03 -16.78 10.08
N THR A 69 -22.34 -17.70 9.16
CA THR A 69 -23.54 -17.64 8.30
C THR A 69 -24.85 -17.53 9.07
N LYS A 70 -25.03 -18.28 10.16
CA LYS A 70 -26.25 -18.20 10.99
C LYS A 70 -26.43 -16.84 11.67
N PRO A 71 -25.45 -16.31 12.44
CA PRO A 71 -25.53 -14.94 12.98
C PRO A 71 -25.77 -13.86 11.90
N LEU A 72 -25.15 -14.00 10.72
CA LEU A 72 -25.39 -13.08 9.60
C LEU A 72 -26.82 -13.13 9.07
N LEU A 73 -27.41 -14.32 8.97
CA LEU A 73 -28.82 -14.49 8.60
C LEU A 73 -29.77 -13.92 9.67
N ASP A 74 -29.40 -14.00 10.94
CA ASP A 74 -30.18 -13.40 12.03
C ASP A 74 -30.17 -11.87 11.95
N LEU A 75 -29.02 -11.26 11.61
CA LEU A 75 -28.94 -9.82 11.32
C LEU A 75 -29.80 -9.42 10.11
N LEU A 76 -29.81 -10.22 9.04
CA LEU A 76 -30.67 -9.98 7.89
C LEU A 76 -32.15 -10.07 8.26
N ALA A 77 -32.54 -11.09 9.02
CA ALA A 77 -33.90 -11.25 9.51
C ALA A 77 -34.34 -10.06 10.39
N PHE A 78 -33.44 -9.59 11.26
CA PHE A 78 -33.67 -8.38 12.06
C PHE A 78 -33.88 -7.14 11.18
N ALA A 79 -33.05 -6.94 10.14
CA ALA A 79 -33.20 -5.80 9.24
C ALA A 79 -34.56 -5.82 8.51
N VAL A 80 -34.99 -6.98 8.01
CA VAL A 80 -36.31 -7.16 7.37
C VAL A 80 -37.47 -6.95 8.36
N ALA A 81 -37.30 -7.28 9.64
CA ALA A 81 -38.32 -7.04 10.66
C ALA A 81 -38.39 -5.58 11.14
N ASN A 82 -37.32 -4.79 10.92
CA ASN A 82 -37.12 -3.45 11.46
C ASN A 82 -36.84 -2.41 10.36
N GLU A 83 -37.56 -2.48 9.25
CA GLU A 83 -37.35 -1.63 8.07
C GLU A 83 -37.58 -0.13 8.33
N ASP A 84 -38.44 0.22 9.30
CA ASP A 84 -38.68 1.60 9.68
C ASP A 84 -37.79 2.08 10.83
N GLU A 85 -37.39 3.35 10.76
CA GLU A 85 -36.47 3.97 11.70
C GLU A 85 -36.96 3.89 13.16
N ALA A 86 -38.27 4.00 13.39
CA ALA A 86 -38.83 3.96 14.74
C ALA A 86 -38.67 2.57 15.36
N LYS A 87 -38.98 1.49 14.62
CA LYS A 87 -38.74 0.11 15.07
C LYS A 87 -37.26 -0.18 15.26
N LEU A 88 -36.41 0.27 14.33
CA LEU A 88 -34.96 0.09 14.44
C LEU A 88 -34.40 0.71 15.72
N LYS A 89 -34.80 1.95 16.04
CA LYS A 89 -34.43 2.64 17.28
C LYS A 89 -34.97 1.93 18.52
N ALA A 90 -36.24 1.51 18.48
CA ALA A 90 -36.87 0.78 19.57
C ALA A 90 -36.16 -0.55 19.87
N ASN A 91 -35.66 -1.23 18.83
CA ASN A 91 -35.03 -2.54 18.92
C ASN A 91 -33.49 -2.48 18.86
N GLN A 92 -32.89 -1.32 19.14
CA GLN A 92 -31.44 -1.12 19.15
C GLN A 92 -30.70 -2.14 20.05
N ALA A 93 -31.25 -2.51 21.19
CA ALA A 93 -30.61 -3.46 22.10
C ALA A 93 -30.45 -4.85 21.46
N GLU A 94 -31.46 -5.31 20.72
CA GLU A 94 -31.42 -6.55 19.96
C GLU A 94 -30.40 -6.45 18.82
N LEU A 95 -30.39 -5.33 18.08
CA LEU A 95 -29.39 -5.08 17.03
C LEU A 95 -27.97 -5.22 17.58
N LYS A 96 -27.66 -4.57 18.72
CA LYS A 96 -26.34 -4.67 19.35
C LYS A 96 -25.99 -6.10 19.73
N SER A 97 -26.93 -6.85 20.30
CA SER A 97 -26.73 -8.26 20.64
C SER A 97 -26.43 -9.11 19.40
N LEU A 98 -27.15 -8.90 18.31
CA LEU A 98 -26.93 -9.63 17.05
C LEU A 98 -25.59 -9.28 16.41
N LEU A 99 -25.19 -8.01 16.43
CA LEU A 99 -23.88 -7.55 15.95
C LEU A 99 -22.74 -8.20 16.75
N LEU A 100 -22.85 -8.26 18.08
CA LEU A 100 -21.86 -8.93 18.93
C LEU A 100 -21.81 -10.43 18.70
N ALA A 101 -22.96 -11.08 18.48
CA ALA A 101 -23.05 -12.51 18.20
C ALA A 101 -22.46 -12.90 16.82
N ALA A 102 -22.38 -11.94 15.90
CA ALA A 102 -21.76 -12.14 14.60
C ALA A 102 -20.23 -12.08 14.64
N LEU A 103 -19.61 -11.61 15.74
CA LEU A 103 -18.15 -11.54 15.86
C LEU A 103 -17.53 -12.90 16.26
N PRO A 104 -16.39 -13.31 15.67
CA PRO A 104 -15.75 -12.73 14.48
C PRO A 104 -16.48 -13.22 13.21
N VAL A 105 -16.85 -12.30 12.30
CA VAL A 105 -17.73 -12.60 11.13
C VAL A 105 -17.21 -13.76 10.28
N TRP A 106 -15.89 -13.92 10.22
CA TRP A 106 -15.15 -15.09 9.79
C TRP A 106 -13.93 -15.24 10.71
N GLU A 107 -13.21 -16.36 10.63
CA GLU A 107 -11.92 -16.53 11.32
C GLU A 107 -10.75 -16.12 10.41
N ARG A 108 -10.77 -16.60 9.18
CA ARG A 108 -9.79 -16.26 8.14
C ARG A 108 -10.41 -16.41 6.76
N ILE A 109 -10.08 -15.50 5.86
CA ILE A 109 -10.35 -15.64 4.44
C ILE A 109 -9.04 -15.48 3.71
N ASP A 110 -8.78 -16.34 2.74
CA ASP A 110 -7.68 -16.21 1.80
C ASP A 110 -8.16 -16.47 0.38
N GLY A 111 -7.47 -15.88 -0.58
CA GLY A 111 -7.75 -16.07 -1.99
C GLY A 111 -6.53 -15.82 -2.86
N ASN A 112 -6.52 -16.45 -4.01
CA ASN A 112 -5.48 -16.35 -5.02
C ASN A 112 -6.10 -16.23 -6.40
N TYR A 113 -5.64 -15.26 -7.17
CA TYR A 113 -5.95 -15.07 -8.58
C TYR A 113 -4.69 -15.38 -9.37
N SER A 114 -4.77 -16.31 -10.32
CA SER A 114 -3.64 -16.75 -11.13
C SER A 114 -3.97 -16.66 -12.61
N PHE A 115 -3.08 -16.06 -13.38
CA PHE A 115 -3.16 -15.87 -14.82
C PHE A 115 -1.97 -16.60 -15.45
N LYS A 116 -2.27 -17.55 -16.33
CA LYS A 116 -1.24 -18.25 -17.12
C LYS A 116 -1.02 -17.52 -18.42
N ASP A 117 0.22 -17.35 -18.86
CA ASP A 117 0.59 -16.68 -20.13
C ASP A 117 -0.16 -15.34 -20.28
N PHE A 118 -0.01 -14.50 -19.26
CA PHE A 118 -0.66 -13.21 -19.14
C PHE A 118 -0.02 -12.20 -20.10
N GLU A 119 -0.84 -11.47 -20.85
CA GLU A 119 -0.38 -10.49 -21.83
C GLU A 119 -1.19 -9.19 -21.71
N VAL A 120 -0.49 -8.07 -21.85
CA VAL A 120 -1.08 -6.74 -21.97
C VAL A 120 -0.58 -6.11 -23.26
N GLU A 121 -1.48 -5.92 -24.20
CA GLU A 121 -1.22 -5.19 -25.43
C GLU A 121 -1.57 -3.71 -25.23
N SER A 122 -0.62 -2.84 -25.52
CA SER A 122 -0.76 -1.39 -25.41
C SER A 122 -0.07 -0.69 -26.60
N PRO A 123 -0.32 0.61 -26.84
CA PRO A 123 0.36 1.35 -27.91
C PRO A 123 1.88 1.38 -27.77
N VAL A 124 2.42 1.30 -26.55
CA VAL A 124 3.87 1.30 -26.28
C VAL A 124 4.50 -0.09 -26.40
N GLY A 125 3.69 -1.11 -26.68
CA GLY A 125 4.14 -2.48 -26.89
C GLY A 125 3.43 -3.49 -25.99
N LYS A 126 3.93 -4.72 -26.06
CA LYS A 126 3.38 -5.87 -25.36
C LYS A 126 4.15 -6.17 -24.09
N PHE A 127 3.46 -6.13 -22.96
CA PHE A 127 3.94 -6.67 -21.70
C PHE A 127 3.44 -8.11 -21.56
N ALA A 128 4.25 -9.01 -21.02
CA ALA A 128 3.83 -10.40 -20.81
C ALA A 128 4.46 -11.01 -19.56
N ALA A 129 3.81 -12.05 -19.03
CA ALA A 129 4.33 -12.91 -17.97
C ALA A 129 3.87 -14.35 -18.23
N LYS A 130 4.76 -15.34 -18.03
CA LYS A 130 4.37 -16.77 -18.13
C LYS A 130 3.39 -17.16 -17.03
N GLN A 131 3.58 -16.59 -15.85
CA GLN A 131 2.66 -16.69 -14.74
C GLN A 131 2.57 -15.33 -14.09
N PHE A 132 1.36 -14.88 -13.82
CA PHE A 132 1.08 -13.76 -12.93
C PHE A 132 0.09 -14.24 -11.87
N SER A 133 0.27 -13.85 -10.61
CA SER A 133 -0.70 -14.14 -9.56
C SER A 133 -0.73 -13.07 -8.49
N THR A 134 -1.90 -12.87 -7.92
CA THR A 134 -2.08 -12.08 -6.70
C THR A 134 -2.75 -12.96 -5.66
N ALA A 135 -2.27 -12.87 -4.43
CA ALA A 135 -2.93 -13.53 -3.30
C ALA A 135 -3.23 -12.52 -2.21
N PHE A 136 -4.27 -12.83 -1.46
CA PHE A 136 -4.76 -12.03 -0.37
C PHE A 136 -5.15 -12.94 0.77
N ALA A 137 -4.90 -12.54 2.00
CA ALA A 137 -5.47 -13.18 3.17
C ALA A 137 -5.75 -12.16 4.27
N MET A 138 -6.82 -12.38 5.03
CA MET A 138 -7.10 -11.61 6.24
C MET A 138 -7.69 -12.49 7.32
N ASP A 139 -7.32 -12.19 8.55
CA ASP A 139 -8.04 -12.71 9.71
C ASP A 139 -9.39 -11.97 9.88
N GLY A 140 -10.27 -12.55 10.67
CA GLY A 140 -11.52 -11.93 11.09
C GLY A 140 -11.33 -10.76 12.05
N ILE A 141 -12.46 -10.25 12.53
CA ILE A 141 -12.52 -9.24 13.60
C ILE A 141 -11.90 -9.85 14.87
N SER A 142 -10.63 -9.54 15.12
CA SER A 142 -9.81 -10.18 16.15
C SER A 142 -8.94 -9.14 16.88
N PRO A 143 -8.45 -9.46 18.08
CA PRO A 143 -7.62 -8.52 18.86
C PRO A 143 -6.17 -8.41 18.36
N ASN A 144 -5.74 -9.28 17.43
CA ASN A 144 -4.40 -9.34 16.88
C ASN A 144 -4.43 -9.84 15.43
N GLY A 145 -5.21 -9.18 14.59
CA GLY A 145 -5.44 -9.60 13.22
C GLY A 145 -4.23 -9.36 12.32
N ARG A 146 -4.14 -10.20 11.28
CA ARG A 146 -3.22 -10.05 10.16
C ARG A 146 -3.96 -9.83 8.85
N VAL A 147 -3.29 -9.11 7.96
CA VAL A 147 -3.67 -8.98 6.57
C VAL A 147 -2.42 -9.22 5.74
N ASP A 148 -2.48 -10.10 4.74
CA ASP A 148 -1.35 -10.47 3.90
C ASP A 148 -1.75 -10.27 2.42
N TYR A 149 -0.85 -9.73 1.62
CA TYR A 149 -0.97 -9.56 0.17
C TYR A 149 0.31 -10.07 -0.50
N SER A 150 0.16 -10.78 -1.61
CA SER A 150 1.30 -11.18 -2.44
C SER A 150 1.05 -10.88 -3.91
N ILE A 151 2.09 -10.47 -4.63
CA ILE A 151 2.10 -10.30 -6.08
C ILE A 151 3.27 -11.11 -6.61
N LYS A 152 3.00 -12.04 -7.52
CA LYS A 152 4.04 -12.86 -8.14
C LYS A 152 3.93 -12.79 -9.65
N ALA A 153 5.08 -12.66 -10.31
CA ALA A 153 5.20 -12.74 -11.75
C ALA A 153 6.47 -13.51 -12.11
N SER A 154 6.42 -14.34 -13.14
CA SER A 154 7.59 -15.04 -13.68
C SER A 154 7.62 -14.99 -15.20
N GLY A 155 8.83 -14.99 -15.76
CA GLY A 155 9.04 -14.82 -17.19
C GLY A 155 8.48 -13.50 -17.72
N LEU A 156 8.64 -12.42 -16.95
CA LEU A 156 8.26 -11.07 -17.36
C LEU A 156 8.98 -10.66 -18.63
N THR A 157 8.22 -10.06 -19.54
CA THR A 157 8.71 -9.44 -20.77
C THR A 157 8.17 -8.03 -20.83
N ILE A 158 9.07 -7.06 -20.97
CA ILE A 158 8.77 -5.63 -21.00
C ILE A 158 9.16 -5.10 -22.38
N PRO A 159 8.32 -4.30 -23.05
CA PRO A 159 8.63 -3.72 -24.35
C PRO A 159 9.81 -2.75 -24.23
N GLN A 160 10.88 -3.05 -24.97
CA GLN A 160 12.15 -2.32 -24.89
C GLN A 160 12.18 -1.07 -25.77
N GLN A 161 11.22 -0.92 -26.69
CA GLN A 161 11.23 0.13 -27.72
C GLN A 161 11.14 1.55 -27.12
N ALA A 162 10.54 1.69 -25.95
CA ALA A 162 10.42 2.96 -25.22
C ALA A 162 11.47 3.14 -24.12
N LEU A 163 12.40 2.18 -23.97
CA LEU A 163 13.37 2.17 -22.88
C LEU A 163 14.77 2.58 -23.34
N PRO A 164 15.51 3.38 -22.55
CA PRO A 164 16.92 3.60 -22.79
C PRO A 164 17.70 2.28 -22.82
N ALA A 165 18.64 2.13 -23.75
CA ALA A 165 19.39 0.88 -23.95
C ALA A 165 20.12 0.38 -22.69
N TRP A 166 20.59 1.30 -21.83
CA TRP A 166 21.27 0.97 -20.58
C TRP A 166 20.36 0.22 -19.58
N SER A 167 19.05 0.44 -19.64
CA SER A 167 18.09 -0.11 -18.67
C SER A 167 17.70 -1.57 -18.95
N VAL A 168 17.93 -2.05 -20.19
CA VAL A 168 17.49 -3.37 -20.64
C VAL A 168 18.07 -4.50 -19.79
N ALA A 169 19.33 -4.37 -19.36
CA ALA A 169 20.00 -5.36 -18.52
C ALA A 169 19.48 -5.41 -17.07
N LEU A 170 18.74 -4.38 -16.64
CA LEU A 170 18.15 -4.28 -15.30
C LEU A 170 16.70 -4.75 -15.24
N LEU A 171 16.09 -5.06 -16.38
CA LEU A 171 14.69 -5.46 -16.42
C LEU A 171 14.47 -6.75 -15.63
N PRO A 172 13.45 -6.79 -14.74
CA PRO A 172 13.14 -8.00 -13.99
C PRO A 172 12.52 -9.06 -14.91
N THR A 173 12.89 -10.31 -14.67
CA THR A 173 12.20 -11.47 -15.25
C THR A 173 11.24 -12.10 -14.25
N ASP A 174 11.47 -11.90 -12.96
CA ASP A 174 10.66 -12.49 -11.89
C ASP A 174 10.48 -11.49 -10.74
N ILE A 175 9.28 -11.51 -10.19
CA ILE A 175 8.85 -10.67 -9.06
C ILE A 175 8.10 -11.57 -8.09
N ASP A 176 8.40 -11.46 -6.81
CA ASP A 176 7.63 -12.05 -5.70
C ASP A 176 7.58 -11.02 -4.58
N LEU A 177 6.50 -10.24 -4.48
CA LEU A 177 6.33 -9.21 -3.46
C LEU A 177 5.34 -9.70 -2.42
N ASN A 178 5.71 -9.64 -1.15
CA ASN A 178 4.88 -10.04 -0.02
C ASN A 178 4.81 -8.90 0.99
N PHE A 179 3.62 -8.36 1.22
CA PHE A 179 3.40 -7.24 2.13
C PHE A 179 2.11 -7.42 2.92
N GLY A 180 2.01 -6.79 4.08
CA GLY A 180 0.87 -7.00 4.95
C GLY A 180 0.85 -6.09 6.16
N GLY A 181 -0.09 -6.38 7.04
CA GLY A 181 -0.25 -5.75 8.34
C GLY A 181 -0.38 -6.79 9.44
N ALA A 182 0.12 -6.45 10.62
CA ALA A 182 -0.05 -7.25 11.84
C ALA A 182 -0.37 -6.35 13.03
N ASN A 183 -0.79 -6.96 14.13
CA ASN A 183 -1.26 -6.26 15.33
C ASN A 183 -2.49 -5.37 15.08
N ILE A 184 -3.37 -5.80 14.17
CA ILE A 184 -4.59 -5.06 13.83
C ILE A 184 -5.70 -5.52 14.80
N ASP A 185 -5.96 -4.73 15.84
CA ASP A 185 -7.04 -5.01 16.80
C ASP A 185 -8.37 -4.48 16.25
N LEU A 186 -9.11 -5.30 15.50
CA LEU A 186 -10.46 -4.96 15.04
C LEU A 186 -11.55 -5.36 16.04
N ASP A 187 -11.29 -6.33 16.92
CA ASP A 187 -12.27 -6.79 17.91
C ASP A 187 -12.59 -5.71 18.93
N THR A 188 -11.57 -5.06 19.50
CA THR A 188 -11.77 -3.92 20.42
C THR A 188 -12.53 -2.80 19.71
N MET A 189 -12.18 -2.53 18.45
CA MET A 189 -12.80 -1.45 17.66
C MET A 189 -14.29 -1.71 17.43
N ALA A 190 -14.62 -2.92 16.98
CA ALA A 190 -15.99 -3.34 16.71
C ALA A 190 -16.82 -3.33 17.99
N ARG A 191 -16.33 -3.95 19.07
CA ARG A 191 -17.06 -4.03 20.34
C ARG A 191 -17.32 -2.64 20.94
N LYS A 192 -16.31 -1.78 21.00
CA LYS A 192 -16.47 -0.40 21.49
C LYS A 192 -17.47 0.39 20.65
N THR A 193 -17.45 0.22 19.32
CA THR A 193 -18.39 0.89 18.43
C THR A 193 -19.81 0.39 18.62
N ILE A 194 -20.01 -0.93 18.70
CA ILE A 194 -21.32 -1.55 18.94
C ILE A 194 -21.88 -1.11 20.29
N GLU A 195 -21.04 -1.04 21.32
CA GLU A 195 -21.44 -0.57 22.64
C GLU A 195 -21.81 0.91 22.64
N ALA A 196 -21.00 1.75 21.98
CA ALA A 196 -21.11 3.21 22.04
C ALA A 196 -22.24 3.81 21.19
N PHE A 197 -22.61 3.20 20.05
CA PHE A 197 -23.61 3.83 19.17
C PHE A 197 -24.98 3.91 19.85
N ASP A 198 -25.69 5.02 19.67
CA ASP A 198 -27.05 5.23 20.12
C ASP A 198 -27.86 5.94 19.03
N LEU A 199 -28.68 5.18 18.32
CA LEU A 199 -29.58 5.62 17.25
C LEU A 199 -30.63 6.64 17.74
N ASN A 200 -30.81 6.78 19.06
CA ASN A 200 -31.69 7.82 19.62
C ASN A 200 -30.99 9.18 19.75
N LYS A 201 -29.68 9.26 19.48
CA LYS A 201 -28.89 10.49 19.49
C LYS A 201 -28.50 10.89 18.08
N ASN A 202 -28.24 12.19 17.90
CA ASN A 202 -27.70 12.74 16.67
C ASN A 202 -26.55 13.71 17.01
N PRO A 203 -25.29 13.37 16.72
CA PRO A 203 -24.82 12.14 16.08
C PRO A 203 -25.02 10.89 16.96
N SER A 204 -25.13 9.71 16.33
CA SER A 204 -25.31 8.43 17.04
C SER A 204 -24.07 7.97 17.79
N LEU A 205 -22.91 8.58 17.53
CA LEU A 205 -21.66 8.33 18.24
C LEU A 205 -21.20 9.63 18.92
N PRO A 206 -20.58 9.58 20.10
CA PRO A 206 -20.00 10.76 20.73
C PRO A 206 -18.90 11.40 19.87
N ASP A 207 -18.80 12.73 19.87
CA ASP A 207 -17.81 13.49 19.08
C ASP A 207 -16.36 13.04 19.31
N ALA A 208 -16.01 12.69 20.56
CA ALA A 208 -14.67 12.24 20.93
C ALA A 208 -14.39 10.75 20.62
N PHE A 209 -15.40 9.98 20.23
CA PHE A 209 -15.29 8.53 20.06
C PHE A 209 -14.25 8.14 19.02
N GLY A 210 -14.25 8.79 17.86
CA GLY A 210 -13.29 8.51 16.79
C GLY A 210 -11.83 8.72 17.22
N LYS A 211 -11.55 9.76 18.02
CA LYS A 211 -10.21 10.03 18.54
C LYS A 211 -9.76 8.94 19.52
N ALA A 212 -10.63 8.57 20.47
CA ALA A 212 -10.35 7.49 21.42
C ALA A 212 -10.10 6.16 20.70
N LEU A 213 -10.88 5.87 19.66
CA LEU A 213 -10.73 4.66 18.84
C LEU A 213 -9.36 4.61 18.13
N VAL A 214 -8.91 5.74 17.57
CA VAL A 214 -7.58 5.85 16.96
C VAL A 214 -6.47 5.69 18.00
N GLU A 215 -6.62 6.25 19.20
CA GLU A 215 -5.65 6.10 20.29
C GLU A 215 -5.54 4.64 20.74
N ASP A 216 -6.66 3.94 20.93
CA ASP A 216 -6.72 2.51 21.24
C ASP A 216 -6.05 1.66 20.15
N PHE A 217 -6.31 1.98 18.87
CA PHE A 217 -5.73 1.28 17.74
C PHE A 217 -4.21 1.47 17.71
N LYS A 218 -3.73 2.71 17.87
CA LYS A 218 -2.30 3.03 17.94
C LYS A 218 -1.61 2.36 19.13
N ALA A 219 -2.27 2.24 20.28
CA ALA A 219 -1.74 1.58 21.47
C ALA A 219 -1.39 0.10 21.23
N LYS A 220 -2.02 -0.55 20.25
CA LYS A 220 -1.73 -1.93 19.83
C LYS A 220 -0.52 -2.06 18.92
N LYS A 221 0.09 -0.94 18.51
CA LYS A 221 1.25 -0.88 17.61
C LYS A 221 1.01 -1.68 16.32
N PRO A 222 -0.02 -1.31 15.53
CA PRO A 222 -0.24 -1.87 14.21
C PRO A 222 1.02 -1.65 13.38
N LYS A 223 1.48 -2.69 12.70
CA LYS A 223 2.73 -2.66 11.93
C LYS A 223 2.50 -3.09 10.50
N ILE A 224 3.26 -2.46 9.61
CA ILE A 224 3.45 -2.89 8.23
C ILE A 224 4.48 -4.01 8.26
N VAL A 225 4.19 -5.12 7.58
CA VAL A 225 5.07 -6.27 7.45
C VAL A 225 5.48 -6.37 5.98
N PHE A 226 6.79 -6.35 5.73
CA PHE A 226 7.38 -6.74 4.46
C PHE A 226 7.77 -8.22 4.61
N GLY A 227 6.92 -9.10 4.10
CA GLY A 227 7.31 -10.50 3.97
C GLY A 227 8.46 -10.62 2.98
N HIS A 228 9.18 -11.75 3.02
CA HIS A 228 10.31 -12.00 2.12
C HIS A 228 9.89 -11.75 0.66
N SER A 229 10.45 -10.70 0.07
CA SER A 229 10.10 -10.20 -1.25
C SER A 229 11.33 -10.19 -2.14
N THR A 230 11.20 -10.58 -3.40
CA THR A 230 12.29 -10.60 -4.38
C THR A 230 11.91 -9.95 -5.69
N VAL A 231 12.87 -9.27 -6.30
CA VAL A 231 12.83 -8.81 -7.70
C VAL A 231 14.13 -9.25 -8.34
N LYS A 232 14.07 -10.03 -9.42
CA LYS A 232 15.26 -10.61 -10.02
C LYS A 232 15.24 -10.70 -11.52
N ASN A 233 16.45 -10.85 -12.06
CA ASN A 233 16.72 -11.24 -13.44
C ASN A 233 17.89 -12.22 -13.48
N GLY A 234 18.43 -12.52 -14.66
CA GLY A 234 19.50 -13.51 -14.83
C GLY A 234 20.83 -13.21 -14.11
N GLY A 235 21.03 -12.00 -13.57
CA GLY A 235 22.28 -11.61 -12.92
C GLY A 235 22.15 -10.74 -11.68
N ILE A 236 20.94 -10.31 -11.32
CA ILE A 236 20.63 -9.46 -10.17
C ILE A 236 19.44 -10.06 -9.44
N GLU A 237 19.51 -10.12 -8.11
CA GLU A 237 18.36 -10.38 -7.25
C GLU A 237 18.39 -9.37 -6.11
N VAL A 238 17.32 -8.61 -5.96
CA VAL A 238 17.07 -7.72 -4.83
C VAL A 238 16.04 -8.39 -3.95
N ALA A 239 16.37 -8.60 -2.68
CA ALA A 239 15.46 -9.14 -1.69
C ALA A 239 15.22 -8.12 -0.56
N MET A 240 14.02 -8.15 0.01
CA MET A 240 13.59 -7.26 1.09
C MET A 240 12.67 -7.99 2.06
N GLU A 241 12.88 -7.78 3.36
CA GLU A 241 11.99 -8.24 4.42
C GLU A 241 12.09 -7.36 5.66
N GLY A 242 11.07 -7.36 6.50
CA GLY A 242 11.10 -6.62 7.76
C GLY A 242 9.73 -6.17 8.24
N GLU A 243 9.74 -5.29 9.24
CA GLU A 243 8.53 -4.71 9.79
C GLU A 243 8.76 -3.29 10.30
N VAL A 244 7.74 -2.45 10.14
CA VAL A 244 7.78 -1.04 10.55
C VAL A 244 6.45 -0.65 11.18
N TYR A 245 6.50 0.06 12.30
CA TYR A 245 5.33 0.71 12.90
C TYR A 245 5.57 2.23 13.04
N PHE A 246 4.49 3.00 13.06
CA PHE A 246 4.54 4.47 13.11
C PHE A 246 3.81 5.00 14.35
N PRO A 247 4.49 5.15 15.50
CA PRO A 247 3.83 5.57 16.74
C PRO A 247 3.15 6.94 16.65
N ASP A 248 3.76 7.89 15.95
CA ASP A 248 3.27 9.28 15.78
C ASP A 248 2.84 9.60 14.34
N SER A 249 2.70 8.58 13.48
CA SER A 249 2.40 8.71 12.05
C SER A 249 3.46 9.43 11.20
N LYS A 250 4.59 9.86 11.79
CA LYS A 250 5.67 10.58 11.08
C LYS A 250 6.97 9.79 11.07
N LYS A 251 7.30 9.14 12.18
CA LYS A 251 8.57 8.45 12.37
C LYS A 251 8.33 6.95 12.43
N ALA A 252 9.16 6.23 11.70
CA ALA A 252 9.20 4.78 11.69
C ALA A 252 9.97 4.27 12.90
N ASP A 253 9.50 3.18 13.51
CA ASP A 253 10.30 2.33 14.38
C ASP A 253 10.15 0.90 13.87
N GLY A 254 11.27 0.25 13.60
CA GLY A 254 11.28 -1.04 12.92
C GLY A 254 12.62 -1.40 12.33
N SER A 255 12.64 -2.56 11.69
CA SER A 255 13.82 -3.12 11.02
C SER A 255 13.43 -3.63 9.65
N VAL A 256 14.19 -3.23 8.63
CA VAL A 256 14.08 -3.71 7.26
C VAL A 256 15.45 -4.20 6.81
N THR A 257 15.51 -5.43 6.34
CA THR A 257 16.68 -6.01 5.68
C THR A 257 16.49 -5.92 4.19
N ILE A 258 17.51 -5.42 3.49
CA ILE A 258 17.62 -5.48 2.04
C ILE A 258 18.90 -6.23 1.72
N ASP A 259 18.84 -7.22 0.84
CA ASP A 259 20.03 -7.86 0.30
C ASP A 259 20.01 -7.91 -1.22
N VAL A 260 21.19 -7.81 -1.83
CA VAL A 260 21.34 -7.76 -3.28
C VAL A 260 22.45 -8.68 -3.73
N ALA A 261 22.09 -9.68 -4.54
CA ALA A 261 23.03 -10.40 -5.38
C ALA A 261 23.29 -9.62 -6.67
N GLY A 262 24.56 -9.56 -7.09
CA GLY A 262 24.94 -8.93 -8.35
C GLY A 262 24.89 -7.40 -8.36
N TYR A 263 25.01 -6.74 -7.20
CA TYR A 263 24.95 -5.27 -7.07
C TYR A 263 25.91 -4.53 -8.02
N ASP A 264 27.08 -5.10 -8.31
CA ASP A 264 28.04 -4.50 -9.24
C ASP A 264 27.47 -4.32 -10.66
N ARG A 265 26.56 -5.19 -11.09
CA ARG A 265 25.87 -5.02 -12.38
C ARG A 265 24.94 -3.82 -12.38
N ILE A 266 24.34 -3.49 -11.23
CA ILE A 266 23.54 -2.26 -11.08
C ILE A 266 24.45 -1.04 -11.20
N VAL A 267 25.58 -1.05 -10.49
CA VAL A 267 26.57 0.04 -10.52
C VAL A 267 27.11 0.25 -11.94
N ASP A 268 27.45 -0.83 -12.65
CA ASP A 268 27.95 -0.77 -14.02
C ASP A 268 26.89 -0.24 -14.99
N ALA A 269 25.62 -0.65 -14.84
CA ALA A 269 24.54 -0.13 -15.66
C ALA A 269 24.30 1.37 -15.42
N LEU A 270 24.33 1.82 -14.16
CA LEU A 270 24.21 3.24 -13.83
C LEU A 270 25.40 4.06 -14.35
N LYS A 271 26.62 3.51 -14.29
CA LYS A 271 27.82 4.13 -14.85
C LYS A 271 27.70 4.32 -16.36
N GLU A 272 27.17 3.32 -17.07
CA GLU A 272 26.93 3.43 -18.51
C GLU A 272 25.87 4.48 -18.81
N ALA A 273 24.77 4.47 -18.05
CA ALA A 273 23.68 5.40 -18.19
C ALA A 273 24.11 6.86 -17.98
N ALA A 274 25.00 7.12 -17.01
CA ALA A 274 25.53 8.44 -16.71
C ALA A 274 26.27 9.10 -17.89
N LYS A 275 26.65 8.35 -18.93
CA LYS A 275 27.23 8.92 -20.16
C LYS A 275 26.22 9.66 -21.03
N SER A 276 24.93 9.36 -20.88
CA SER A 276 23.87 9.86 -21.75
C SER A 276 22.64 10.40 -21.01
N ASP A 277 22.57 10.25 -19.69
CA ASP A 277 21.42 10.63 -18.85
C ASP A 277 21.89 11.41 -17.62
N GLU A 278 21.50 12.69 -17.53
CA GLU A 278 21.88 13.60 -16.44
C GLU A 278 21.38 13.13 -15.06
N GLN A 279 20.23 12.46 -14.98
CA GLN A 279 19.75 11.91 -13.71
C GLN A 279 20.68 10.81 -13.21
N MET A 280 21.24 10.03 -14.15
CA MET A 280 22.14 8.92 -13.83
C MET A 280 23.55 9.39 -13.43
N VAL A 281 23.93 10.61 -13.81
CA VAL A 281 25.18 11.26 -13.31
C VAL A 281 25.17 11.39 -11.79
N GLN A 282 24.02 11.63 -11.17
CA GLN A 282 23.88 11.68 -9.71
C GLN A 282 23.64 10.29 -9.09
N ALA A 283 22.89 9.43 -9.79
CA ALA A 283 22.57 8.09 -9.29
C ALA A 283 23.80 7.18 -9.19
N PHE A 284 24.75 7.26 -10.13
CA PHE A 284 25.94 6.39 -10.13
C PHE A 284 26.86 6.61 -8.90
N PRO A 285 27.31 7.84 -8.58
CA PRO A 285 28.07 8.09 -7.35
C PRO A 285 27.30 7.71 -6.09
N PHE A 286 25.98 7.93 -6.08
CA PHE A 286 25.14 7.53 -4.95
C PHE A 286 25.11 6.00 -4.75
N ALA A 287 24.99 5.22 -5.83
CA ALA A 287 25.04 3.75 -5.75
C ALA A 287 26.39 3.26 -5.19
N LEU A 288 27.51 3.91 -5.56
CA LEU A 288 28.81 3.62 -4.95
C LEU A 288 28.84 3.94 -3.45
N ALA A 289 28.23 5.04 -3.02
CA ALA A 289 28.12 5.38 -1.60
C ALA A 289 27.25 4.37 -0.83
N VAL A 290 26.10 3.97 -1.39
CA VAL A 290 25.22 2.93 -0.82
C VAL A 290 25.95 1.60 -0.66
N LYS A 291 26.74 1.19 -1.66
CA LYS A 291 27.60 0.00 -1.58
C LYS A 291 28.50 0.04 -0.34
N GLY A 292 29.05 1.19 0.01
CA GLY A 292 29.94 1.38 1.16
C GLY A 292 29.29 1.12 2.52
N PHE A 293 27.96 1.22 2.63
CA PHE A 293 27.22 0.88 3.85
C PHE A 293 26.82 -0.59 3.91
N GLY A 294 26.93 -1.32 2.79
CA GLY A 294 26.55 -2.71 2.68
C GLY A 294 27.57 -3.62 3.35
N LYS A 295 27.08 -4.68 3.98
CA LYS A 295 27.90 -5.78 4.47
C LYS A 295 27.97 -6.86 3.40
N THR A 296 29.16 -7.26 2.99
CA THR A 296 29.32 -8.40 2.07
C THR A 296 29.11 -9.72 2.82
N LEU A 297 28.17 -10.52 2.35
CA LEU A 297 27.87 -11.86 2.85
C LEU A 297 28.82 -12.91 2.23
N PRO A 298 28.96 -14.12 2.83
CA PRO A 298 29.86 -15.15 2.32
C PRO A 298 29.57 -15.62 0.89
N ASP A 299 28.33 -15.49 0.43
CA ASP A 299 27.89 -15.83 -0.93
C ASP A 299 28.09 -14.68 -1.94
N GLY A 300 28.65 -13.56 -1.49
CA GLY A 300 28.92 -12.37 -2.31
C GLY A 300 27.77 -11.38 -2.41
N ARG A 301 26.63 -11.61 -1.74
CA ARG A 301 25.55 -10.62 -1.63
C ARG A 301 25.99 -9.42 -0.81
N LEU A 302 25.38 -8.26 -1.06
CA LEU A 302 25.45 -7.10 -0.17
C LEU A 302 24.17 -7.00 0.65
N GLU A 303 24.31 -6.84 1.97
CA GLU A 303 23.21 -6.75 2.92
C GLU A 303 23.21 -5.38 3.62
N TRP A 304 22.02 -4.82 3.79
CA TRP A 304 21.74 -3.64 4.61
C TRP A 304 20.62 -3.97 5.60
N VAL A 305 20.97 -4.12 6.87
CA VAL A 305 19.99 -4.18 7.97
C VAL A 305 19.73 -2.76 8.46
N ILE A 306 18.60 -2.18 8.05
CA ILE A 306 18.19 -0.82 8.31
C ILE A 306 17.26 -0.82 9.53
N ASN A 307 17.74 -0.26 10.63
CA ASN A 307 16.97 -0.05 11.86
C ASN A 307 16.56 1.41 11.96
N THR A 308 15.28 1.65 12.17
CA THR A 308 14.71 2.98 12.42
C THR A 308 14.13 3.05 13.81
N LYS A 309 14.13 4.23 14.42
CA LYS A 309 13.53 4.49 15.72
C LYS A 309 12.61 5.69 15.69
N ALA A 310 11.63 5.68 16.59
CA ALA A 310 10.63 6.73 16.74
C ALA A 310 11.23 8.11 17.10
N ASP A 311 12.50 8.18 17.51
CA ASP A 311 13.21 9.44 17.70
C ASP A 311 13.75 10.04 16.39
N GLY A 312 13.66 9.31 15.27
CA GLY A 312 14.12 9.70 13.95
C GLY A 312 15.52 9.19 13.60
N SER A 313 16.16 8.42 14.49
CA SER A 313 17.46 7.81 14.25
C SER A 313 17.40 6.63 13.27
N ILE A 314 18.48 6.48 12.50
CA ILE A 314 18.66 5.45 11.48
C ILE A 314 20.04 4.81 11.67
N VAL A 315 20.04 3.49 11.82
CA VAL A 315 21.24 2.67 11.94
C VAL A 315 21.26 1.63 10.83
N VAL A 316 22.37 1.51 10.12
CA VAL A 316 22.56 0.52 9.05
C VAL A 316 23.71 -0.39 9.43
N ASN A 317 23.47 -1.70 9.53
CA ASN A 317 24.50 -2.69 9.91
C ASN A 317 25.25 -2.33 11.21
N GLY A 318 24.56 -1.70 12.17
CA GLY A 318 25.13 -1.22 13.43
C GLY A 318 25.83 0.14 13.36
N ALA A 319 26.03 0.72 12.18
CA ALA A 319 26.59 2.05 12.00
C ALA A 319 25.49 3.12 12.02
N MET A 320 25.67 4.17 12.83
CA MET A 320 24.75 5.30 12.89
C MET A 320 24.84 6.12 11.60
N LEU A 321 23.76 6.14 10.82
CA LEU A 321 23.64 6.96 9.61
C LEU A 321 23.05 8.34 9.94
N LYS A 322 22.05 8.36 10.83
CA LYS A 322 21.37 9.56 11.29
C LYS A 322 21.06 9.43 12.78
N GLY A 323 21.49 10.39 13.59
CA GLY A 323 21.15 10.45 15.01
C GLY A 323 19.68 10.82 15.25
N PRO A 324 19.22 10.82 16.51
CA PRO A 324 17.89 11.30 16.88
C PRO A 324 17.64 12.72 16.36
N ASP A 325 16.40 13.01 15.96
CA ASP A 325 16.04 14.38 15.60
C ASP A 325 16.22 15.28 16.83
N LYS A 326 16.71 16.51 16.60
CA LYS A 326 16.80 17.50 17.68
C LYS A 326 15.40 17.74 18.22
N VAL A 327 15.25 17.68 19.54
CA VAL A 327 14.03 18.14 20.21
C VAL A 327 13.93 19.64 19.93
N GLN A 328 12.90 20.05 19.20
CA GLN A 328 12.62 21.46 19.00
C GLN A 328 12.13 22.00 20.35
N ASP A 329 12.97 22.80 21.00
CA ASP A 329 12.60 23.49 22.22
C ASP A 329 11.80 24.73 21.82
N ASP A 330 10.47 24.62 21.89
CA ASP A 330 9.55 25.73 21.59
C ASP A 330 9.61 26.85 22.65
N SER A 331 10.61 26.84 23.53
CA SER A 331 10.79 27.80 24.63
C SER A 331 11.74 28.98 24.29
N ALA A 332 12.31 29.06 23.09
CA ALA A 332 13.18 30.18 22.70
C ALA A 332 12.42 31.24 21.88
N GLY A 333 11.44 31.88 22.52
CA GLY A 333 10.64 32.96 21.95
C GLY A 333 10.37 34.07 22.96
N GLN A 334 11.33 34.34 23.84
CA GLN A 334 11.28 35.48 24.74
C GLN A 334 12.72 35.93 24.98
N ASP A 335 13.14 36.97 24.26
CA ASP A 335 13.89 38.08 24.83
C ASP A 335 14.00 39.23 23.83
N ASP A 336 13.61 40.40 24.35
CA ASP A 336 13.63 41.73 23.77
C ASP A 336 15.02 42.14 23.28
N ASN A 337 15.08 42.93 22.20
CA ASN A 337 15.93 44.11 22.23
C ASN A 337 15.47 45.22 21.26
N SER A 338 14.89 46.25 21.88
CA SER A 338 15.04 47.69 21.65
C SER A 338 15.46 48.20 20.26
N SER A 339 14.55 48.98 19.68
CA SER A 339 14.75 50.38 19.28
C SER A 339 16.18 50.86 19.00
N GLY A 340 16.45 51.13 17.73
CA GLY A 340 17.59 51.94 17.26
C GLY A 340 17.19 52.63 15.96
N ASP A 341 16.53 53.78 16.11
CA ASP A 341 16.27 54.77 15.07
C ASP A 341 17.58 55.51 14.78
N ASP A 342 17.94 55.67 13.49
CA ASP A 342 18.87 56.68 12.98
C ASP A 342 18.77 56.77 11.44
N GLY A 343 17.81 57.57 10.97
CA GLY A 343 18.06 58.79 10.18
C GLY A 343 18.75 58.75 8.80
N ALA A 344 17.93 58.98 7.76
CA ALA A 344 18.13 59.83 6.55
C ALA A 344 19.25 59.45 5.54
N ASN A 345 19.11 59.56 4.22
CA ASN A 345 18.50 60.61 3.41
C ASN A 345 18.49 60.17 1.92
N GLY A 346 17.57 60.66 1.07
CA GLY A 346 17.83 60.74 -0.38
C GLY A 346 16.72 60.37 -1.38
N THR A 347 15.64 61.14 -1.37
CA THR A 347 14.87 61.68 -2.52
C THR A 347 14.50 60.84 -3.76
N ASP A 348 13.20 60.92 -3.99
CA ASP A 348 12.30 60.55 -5.09
C ASP A 348 12.56 61.23 -6.46
N ASN A 349 12.11 60.52 -7.51
CA ASN A 349 11.35 60.99 -8.68
C ASN A 349 12.00 60.87 -10.08
N SER A 350 11.55 59.89 -10.88
CA SER A 350 11.13 60.08 -12.28
C SER A 350 10.37 58.84 -12.83
N THR A 351 9.05 58.94 -12.84
CA THR A 351 8.11 58.63 -13.95
C THR A 351 8.48 57.59 -15.02
N GLY A 352 7.71 56.49 -15.04
CA GLY A 352 6.71 56.25 -16.10
C GLY A 352 7.06 55.36 -17.31
N GLY A 353 6.42 54.19 -17.37
CA GLY A 353 5.80 53.70 -18.63
C GLY A 353 6.35 52.42 -19.26
N ALA A 354 5.71 51.30 -18.91
CA ALA A 354 5.36 50.11 -19.72
C ALA A 354 6.40 49.50 -20.69
N ASP A 355 6.87 48.28 -20.39
CA ASP A 355 6.41 47.06 -21.08
C ASP A 355 7.22 45.80 -20.67
N SER A 356 6.51 44.67 -20.68
CA SER A 356 6.96 43.28 -20.85
C SER A 356 7.62 42.49 -19.71
N ASP A 357 7.23 41.21 -19.70
CA ASP A 357 7.84 39.99 -19.14
C ASP A 357 7.53 39.55 -17.70
N GLY A 358 6.94 38.34 -17.61
CA GLY A 358 7.50 37.30 -16.73
C GLY A 358 6.51 36.49 -15.87
N GLY A 359 6.40 35.19 -16.17
CA GLY A 359 6.14 34.10 -15.21
C GLY A 359 4.67 33.88 -14.84
N ASP A 360 3.98 32.88 -15.39
CA ASP A 360 4.12 31.42 -15.15
C ASP A 360 3.77 30.96 -13.72
N ASN A 361 2.64 30.24 -13.68
CA ASN A 361 2.21 29.11 -12.85
C ASN A 361 2.56 28.96 -11.36
N GLY A 362 1.47 28.65 -10.64
CA GLY A 362 1.41 27.48 -9.75
C GLY A 362 1.54 27.79 -8.25
N GLY A 363 0.65 27.38 -7.37
CA GLY A 363 -0.50 26.51 -7.51
C GLY A 363 -1.37 26.63 -6.27
N ALA A 364 -2.68 26.79 -6.49
CA ALA A 364 -3.69 26.85 -5.46
C ALA A 364 -3.98 25.44 -4.91
N GLY A 365 -4.16 25.38 -3.60
CA GLY A 365 -4.55 24.17 -2.89
C GLY A 365 -5.93 23.68 -3.29
N ALA A 366 -6.01 22.39 -3.61
CA ALA A 366 -7.28 21.68 -3.72
C ALA A 366 -7.74 21.26 -2.32
N LYS A 367 -8.79 21.94 -1.83
CA LYS A 367 -9.66 21.43 -0.75
C LYS A 367 -10.55 20.34 -1.34
N LEU A 368 -10.49 19.15 -0.76
CA LEU A 368 -11.48 18.10 -1.00
C LEU A 368 -12.48 18.10 0.17
N GLN A 369 -13.77 18.22 -0.16
CA GLN A 369 -14.92 17.91 0.68
C GLN A 369 -16.11 17.58 -0.24
N PRO A 370 -17.07 16.77 0.22
CA PRO A 370 -16.99 15.37 0.62
C PRO A 370 -17.37 14.40 -0.53
#